data_AF-A0A9J7AWZ5-F1
#
_entry.id   AF-A0A9J7AWZ5-F1
#
_cell.length_a   1.000
_cell.length_b   1.000
_cell.length_c   1.000
_cell.angle_alpha   90.00
_cell.angle_beta   90.00
_cell.angle_gamma   90.00
#
_symmetry.space_group_name_H-M   'P 1'
#
loop_
_entity.id
_entity.type
_entity.pdbx_description
1 polymer ?
#
loop_
_entity_poly.entity_id
_entity_poly.type
_entity_poly.pdbx_seq_one_letter_code
_entity_poly.pdbx_strand_id
1 'polypeptide(L)'
;MNTEAIRSAPGRRAEIRAQAEALGVNEAYIDLLVEVFYRRIRQDEVLGPVFARRISDWSPHLARMKSFWGSVALNSGQYSGKPVPAHLALKEVRSAHFERWLALFQATLEDTAPTPGAVAYFMERAQRIATSLQLAMFGVPELRGDRGEPQ
;
A
#
# COMPACT_ATOMS: atom_id res chain seq x y z
N MET A 1 10.28 -5.68 -36.81
CA MET A 1 11.11 -5.07 -35.77
C MET A 1 10.19 -4.28 -34.86
N ASN A 2 9.90 -4.76 -33.64
CA ASN A 2 9.09 -4.01 -32.68
C ASN A 2 10.01 -3.60 -31.54
N THR A 3 10.54 -2.39 -31.64
CA THR A 3 11.46 -1.81 -30.67
C THR A 3 10.62 -1.17 -29.58
N GLU A 4 10.34 -1.89 -28.49
CA GLU A 4 10.01 -1.24 -27.23
C GLU A 4 11.23 -0.43 -26.80
N ALA A 5 11.21 0.86 -27.14
CA ALA A 5 12.19 1.81 -26.67
C ALA A 5 12.23 1.75 -25.14
N ILE A 6 13.40 1.44 -24.59
CA ILE A 6 13.69 1.48 -23.16
C ILE A 6 13.40 2.92 -22.68
N ARG A 7 12.21 3.17 -22.13
CA ARG A 7 11.80 4.52 -21.70
C ARG A 7 12.69 5.00 -20.57
N SER A 8 13.15 6.25 -20.68
CA SER A 8 13.97 6.91 -19.67
C SER A 8 13.18 7.10 -18.37
N ALA A 9 13.87 7.09 -17.22
CA ALA A 9 13.23 7.27 -15.92
C ALA A 9 12.37 8.55 -15.84
N PRO A 10 12.79 9.73 -16.37
CA PRO A 10 11.95 10.92 -16.41
C PRO A 10 10.64 10.74 -17.19
N GLY A 11 10.67 10.07 -18.34
CA GLY A 11 9.48 9.81 -19.17
C GLY A 11 8.44 8.98 -18.42
N ARG A 12 8.88 7.93 -17.71
CA ARG A 12 7.99 7.12 -16.88
C ARG A 12 7.34 7.92 -15.74
N ARG A 13 8.04 8.90 -15.14
CA ARG A 13 7.45 9.74 -14.07
C ARG A 13 6.36 10.65 -14.61
N ALA A 14 6.59 11.27 -15.76
CA ALA A 14 5.63 12.15 -16.40
C ALA A 14 4.35 11.40 -16.79
N GLU A 15 4.47 10.19 -17.34
CA GLU A 15 3.33 9.33 -17.68
C GLU A 15 2.49 8.95 -16.46
N ILE A 16 3.13 8.53 -15.36
CA ILE A 16 2.42 8.19 -14.11
C ILE A 16 1.65 9.40 -13.59
N ARG A 17 2.26 10.58 -13.60
CA ARG A 17 1.61 11.81 -13.13
C ARG A 17 0.43 12.20 -14.02
N ALA A 18 0.60 12.16 -15.34
CA ALA A 18 -0.48 12.46 -16.29
C ALA A 18 -1.66 11.48 -16.13
N GLN A 19 -1.37 10.19 -15.92
CA GLN A 19 -2.42 9.20 -15.64
C GLN A 19 -3.15 9.49 -14.33
N ALA A 20 -2.43 9.80 -13.25
CA ALA A 20 -3.03 10.17 -11.98
C ALA A 20 -3.91 11.43 -12.11
N GLU A 21 -3.43 12.47 -12.79
CA GLU A 21 -4.18 13.71 -13.02
C GLU A 21 -5.46 13.44 -13.84
N ALA A 22 -5.39 12.62 -14.89
CA ALA A 22 -6.55 12.22 -15.68
C ALA A 22 -7.61 11.44 -14.87
N LEU A 23 -7.18 10.77 -13.79
CA LEU A 23 -8.06 10.05 -12.87
C LEU A 23 -8.58 10.92 -11.72
N GLY A 24 -8.20 12.20 -11.66
CA GLY A 24 -8.53 13.12 -10.56
C GLY A 24 -7.69 12.91 -9.29
N VAL A 25 -6.60 12.15 -9.38
CA VAL A 25 -5.71 11.86 -8.25
C VAL A 25 -4.71 13.01 -8.08
N ASN A 26 -4.83 13.74 -6.98
CA ASN A 26 -3.94 14.84 -6.58
C ASN A 26 -3.65 14.78 -5.08
N GLU A 27 -2.83 15.69 -4.57
CA GLU A 27 -2.42 15.75 -3.16
C GLU A 27 -3.62 15.89 -2.20
N ALA A 28 -4.64 16.66 -2.59
CA ALA A 28 -5.85 16.83 -1.78
C ALA A 28 -6.65 15.52 -1.66
N TYR A 29 -6.73 14.74 -2.75
CA TYR A 29 -7.35 13.43 -2.71
C TYR A 29 -6.52 12.43 -1.89
N ILE A 30 -5.18 12.46 -1.98
CA ILE A 30 -4.31 11.64 -1.13
C ILE A 30 -4.54 11.94 0.36
N ASP A 31 -4.66 13.23 0.71
CA ASP A 31 -4.96 13.66 2.07
C ASP A 31 -6.26 13.03 2.58
N LEU A 32 -7.36 13.22 1.82
CA LEU A 32 -8.67 12.65 2.14
C LEU A 32 -8.62 11.12 2.28
N LEU A 33 -8.04 10.43 1.29
CA LEU A 33 -7.94 8.98 1.26
C LEU A 33 -7.23 8.45 2.51
N VAL A 34 -6.08 9.04 2.87
CA VAL A 34 -5.30 8.63 4.05
C VAL A 34 -6.08 8.88 5.34
N GLU A 35 -6.70 10.05 5.50
CA GLU A 35 -7.48 10.37 6.69
C GLU A 35 -8.69 9.45 6.86
N VAL A 36 -9.45 9.16 5.80
CA VAL A 36 -10.60 8.26 5.87
C VAL A 36 -10.15 6.82 6.11
N PHE A 37 -9.12 6.36 5.41
CA PHE A 37 -8.65 4.99 5.52
C PHE A 37 -8.15 4.68 6.94
N TYR A 38 -7.31 5.54 7.51
CA TYR A 38 -6.78 5.29 8.86
C TYR A 38 -7.80 5.50 9.96
N ARG A 39 -8.84 6.31 9.75
CA ARG A 39 -10.00 6.34 10.64
C ARG A 39 -10.71 5.00 10.68
N ARG A 40 -10.92 4.35 9.52
CA ARG A 40 -11.50 2.99 9.46
C ARG A 40 -10.60 1.95 10.13
N ILE A 41 -9.29 2.00 9.86
CA ILE A 41 -8.31 1.11 10.52
C ILE A 41 -8.39 1.23 12.05
N ARG A 42 -8.53 2.44 12.58
CA ARG A 42 -8.65 2.67 14.03
C ARG A 42 -9.92 2.10 14.66
N GLN A 43 -11.00 2.05 13.87
CA GLN A 43 -12.30 1.52 14.30
C GLN A 43 -12.44 0.02 14.08
N ASP A 44 -11.57 -0.56 13.24
CA ASP A 44 -11.60 -1.99 12.94
C ASP A 44 -11.17 -2.83 14.14
N GLU A 45 -12.00 -3.80 14.52
CA GLU A 45 -11.79 -4.62 15.73
C GLU A 45 -10.53 -5.51 15.66
N VAL A 46 -10.05 -5.84 14.46
CA VAL A 46 -8.89 -6.72 14.26
C VAL A 46 -7.63 -5.89 14.02
N LEU A 47 -7.67 -4.94 13.08
CA LEU A 47 -6.52 -4.13 12.70
C LEU A 47 -6.28 -3.00 13.69
N GLY A 48 -7.32 -2.39 14.27
CA GLY A 48 -7.19 -1.30 15.23
C GLY A 48 -6.21 -1.63 16.37
N PRO A 49 -6.36 -2.77 17.07
CA PRO A 49 -5.43 -3.19 18.11
C PRO A 49 -3.99 -3.44 17.61
N VAL A 50 -3.79 -3.90 16.37
CA VAL A 50 -2.45 -4.10 15.79
C VAL A 50 -1.74 -2.76 15.61
N PHE A 51 -2.43 -1.76 15.05
CA PHE A 51 -1.87 -0.41 14.86
C PHE A 51 -1.69 0.32 16.20
N ALA A 52 -2.66 0.24 17.12
CA ALA A 52 -2.62 0.92 18.42
C ALA A 52 -1.45 0.49 19.30
N ARG A 53 -0.96 -0.76 19.17
CA ARG A 53 0.26 -1.23 19.86
C ARG A 53 1.54 -0.56 19.38
N ARG A 54 1.54 0.02 18.17
CA ARG A 54 2.73 0.59 17.52
C ARG A 54 2.67 2.10 17.35
N ILE A 55 1.47 2.68 17.39
CA ILE A 55 1.22 4.09 17.08
C ILE A 55 0.45 4.71 18.25
N SER A 56 1.18 5.46 19.08
CA SER A 56 0.61 6.31 20.12
C SER A 56 0.28 7.71 19.61
N ASP A 57 1.11 8.26 18.71
CA ASP A 57 0.86 9.52 18.02
C ASP A 57 0.55 9.30 16.53
N TRP A 58 -0.68 9.64 16.15
CA TRP A 58 -1.20 9.45 14.80
C TRP A 58 -0.74 10.53 13.82
N SER A 59 -0.50 11.76 14.27
CA SER A 59 -0.16 12.88 13.38
C SER A 59 1.08 12.61 12.51
N PRO A 60 2.24 12.22 13.07
CA PRO A 60 3.43 11.90 12.28
C PRO A 60 3.25 10.63 11.44
N HIS A 61 2.40 9.70 11.88
CA HIS A 61 2.09 8.50 11.10
C HIS A 61 1.29 8.86 9.84
N LEU A 62 0.21 9.64 9.99
CA LEU A 62 -0.62 10.08 8.88
C LEU A 62 0.17 10.93 7.89
N ALA A 63 1.01 11.85 8.36
CA ALA A 63 1.91 12.63 7.50
C ALA A 63 2.82 11.72 6.66
N ARG A 64 3.44 10.70 7.28
CA ARG A 64 4.26 9.72 6.57
C ARG A 64 3.45 8.93 5.53
N MET A 65 2.21 8.58 5.85
CA MET A 65 1.34 7.84 4.94
C MET A 65 0.85 8.68 3.75
N LYS A 66 0.62 9.98 3.95
CA LYS A 66 0.38 10.93 2.85
C LYS A 66 1.58 11.01 1.91
N SER A 67 2.80 11.14 2.44
CA SER A 67 4.01 11.10 1.61
C SER A 67 4.20 9.76 0.89
N PHE A 68 3.90 8.64 1.56
CA PHE A 68 3.97 7.30 0.97
C PHE A 68 3.02 7.15 -0.21
N TRP A 69 1.73 7.41 -0.01
CA TRP A 69 0.73 7.28 -1.07
C TRP A 69 0.90 8.31 -2.17
N GLY A 70 1.34 9.53 -1.85
CA GLY A 70 1.75 10.50 -2.87
C GLY A 70 2.91 10.00 -3.71
N SER A 71 3.90 9.33 -3.11
CA SER A 71 5.01 8.73 -3.87
C SER A 71 4.57 7.54 -4.71
N VAL A 72 3.65 6.71 -4.22
CA VAL A 72 3.10 5.54 -4.93
C VAL A 72 2.19 5.96 -6.10
N ALA A 73 1.35 6.97 -5.89
CA ALA A 73 0.32 7.37 -6.85
C ALA A 73 0.80 8.46 -7.81
N LEU A 74 1.64 9.41 -7.36
CA LEU A 74 2.06 10.56 -8.16
C LEU A 74 3.55 10.51 -8.53
N ASN A 75 4.29 9.51 -8.03
CA ASN A 75 5.74 9.44 -8.17
C ASN A 75 6.46 10.69 -7.64
N SER A 76 5.94 11.26 -6.54
CA SER A 76 6.42 12.53 -5.97
C SER A 76 7.83 12.45 -5.36
N GLY A 77 8.31 11.24 -5.04
CA GLY A 77 9.63 11.01 -4.44
C GLY A 77 9.78 11.52 -2.99
N GLN A 78 8.67 11.87 -2.33
CA GLN A 78 8.69 12.48 -0.99
C GLN A 78 8.83 11.44 0.14
N TYR A 79 8.61 10.15 -0.15
CA TYR A 79 8.75 9.07 0.83
C TYR A 79 10.12 8.41 0.73
N SER A 80 10.85 8.40 1.86
CA SER A 80 12.17 7.78 2.01
C SER A 80 12.21 6.60 2.99
N GLY A 81 11.03 6.14 3.44
CA GLY A 81 10.94 5.05 4.41
C GLY A 81 11.23 3.66 3.82
N LYS A 82 11.36 2.67 4.70
CA LYS A 82 11.62 1.27 4.33
C LYS A 82 10.46 0.38 4.81
N PRO A 83 9.43 0.14 3.97
CA PRO A 83 8.24 -0.60 4.37
C PRO A 83 8.54 -2.03 4.82
N VAL A 84 9.38 -2.77 4.08
CA VAL A 84 9.67 -4.20 4.38
C VAL A 84 10.25 -4.40 5.79
N PRO A 85 11.35 -3.72 6.22
CA PRO A 85 11.85 -3.83 7.58
C PRO A 85 10.81 -3.49 8.66
N ALA A 86 9.98 -2.46 8.43
CA ALA A 86 8.95 -2.06 9.39
C ALA A 86 7.90 -3.17 9.60
N HIS A 87 7.49 -3.87 8.53
CA HIS A 87 6.51 -4.94 8.61
C HIS A 87 7.11 -6.25 9.13
N LEU A 88 8.38 -6.57 8.81
CA LEU A 88 9.08 -7.75 9.37
C LEU A 88 9.23 -7.71 10.91
N ALA A 89 9.21 -6.52 11.50
CA ALA A 89 9.23 -6.31 12.93
C ALA A 89 7.85 -6.56 13.61
N LEU A 90 6.79 -6.78 12.84
CA LEU A 90 5.45 -7.09 13.34
C LEU A 90 5.28 -8.61 13.43
N LYS A 91 5.33 -9.16 14.64
CA LYS A 91 5.26 -10.62 14.88
C LYS A 91 3.83 -11.12 15.01
N GLU A 92 2.89 -10.21 15.20
CA GLU A 92 1.45 -10.46 15.32
C GLU A 92 0.72 -10.51 13.97
N VAL A 93 1.30 -9.93 12.91
CA VAL A 93 0.67 -9.83 11.58
C VAL A 93 0.70 -11.17 10.83
N ARG A 94 -0.38 -11.47 10.12
CA ARG A 94 -0.65 -12.71 9.36
C ARG A 94 -1.31 -12.37 8.01
N SER A 95 -1.36 -13.31 7.07
CA SER A 95 -2.03 -13.14 5.75
C SER A 95 -3.43 -12.54 5.87
N ALA A 96 -4.26 -13.06 6.77
CA ALA A 96 -5.63 -12.57 6.99
C ALA A 96 -5.70 -11.07 7.37
N HIS A 97 -4.66 -10.51 7.98
CA HIS A 97 -4.61 -9.06 8.25
C HIS A 97 -4.40 -8.25 6.98
N PHE A 98 -3.62 -8.75 6.01
CA PHE A 98 -3.45 -8.10 4.71
C PHE A 98 -4.75 -8.15 3.90
N GLU A 99 -5.44 -9.29 3.88
CA GLU A 99 -6.75 -9.43 3.23
C GLU A 99 -7.75 -8.41 3.79
N ARG A 100 -7.86 -8.32 5.12
CA ARG A 100 -8.74 -7.34 5.78
C ARG A 100 -8.32 -5.88 5.51
N TRP A 101 -7.02 -5.60 5.51
CA TRP A 101 -6.49 -4.26 5.22
C TRP A 101 -6.82 -3.86 3.77
N LEU A 102 -6.67 -4.78 2.81
CA LEU A 102 -7.00 -4.55 1.39
C LEU A 102 -8.50 -4.34 1.20
N ALA A 103 -9.35 -5.11 1.88
CA ALA A 103 -10.80 -4.94 1.84
C ALA A 103 -11.22 -3.56 2.38
N LEU A 104 -10.68 -3.12 3.51
CA LEU A 104 -10.95 -1.78 4.05
C LEU A 104 -10.42 -0.67 3.12
N PHE A 105 -9.26 -0.89 2.51
CA PHE A 105 -8.67 0.07 1.59
C PHE A 105 -9.54 0.22 0.33
N GLN A 106 -9.99 -0.91 -0.24
CA GLN A 106 -10.93 -0.92 -1.36
C GLN A 106 -12.23 -0.20 -1.02
N ALA A 107 -12.86 -0.54 0.10
CA ALA A 107 -14.09 0.13 0.53
C ALA A 107 -13.88 1.64 0.72
N THR A 108 -12.70 2.06 1.20
CA THR A 108 -12.39 3.49 1.33
C THR A 108 -12.29 4.15 -0.04
N LEU A 109 -11.64 3.50 -1.01
CA LEU A 109 -11.54 4.00 -2.37
C LEU A 109 -12.92 4.09 -3.02
N GLU A 110 -13.76 3.07 -2.89
CA GLU A 110 -15.11 3.06 -3.44
C GLU A 110 -15.96 4.23 -2.91
N ASP A 111 -15.77 4.61 -1.64
CA ASP A 111 -16.51 5.72 -1.02
C ASP A 111 -15.92 7.12 -1.29
N THR A 112 -14.64 7.22 -1.65
CA THR A 112 -13.94 8.51 -1.71
C THR A 112 -13.38 8.87 -3.08
N ALA A 113 -13.19 7.89 -3.97
CA ALA A 113 -12.47 8.08 -5.21
C ALA A 113 -13.18 9.05 -6.16
N PRO A 114 -12.45 9.98 -6.79
CA PRO A 114 -13.01 10.93 -7.74
C PRO A 114 -13.56 10.24 -9.00
N THR A 115 -13.03 9.06 -9.33
CA THR A 115 -13.44 8.26 -10.49
C THR A 115 -13.34 6.76 -10.19
N PRO A 116 -14.13 5.90 -10.85
CA PRO A 116 -13.95 4.45 -10.77
C PRO A 116 -12.54 4.00 -11.20
N GLY A 117 -11.93 4.71 -12.16
CA GLY A 117 -10.56 4.44 -12.60
C GLY A 117 -9.52 4.67 -11.50
N ALA A 118 -9.75 5.63 -10.60
CA ALA A 118 -8.88 5.85 -9.45
C ALA A 118 -8.92 4.65 -8.48
N VAL A 119 -10.08 4.01 -8.28
CA VAL A 119 -10.18 2.78 -7.45
C VAL A 119 -9.25 1.70 -7.99
N ALA A 120 -9.37 1.37 -9.28
CA ALA A 120 -8.52 0.37 -9.92
C ALA A 120 -7.03 0.73 -9.85
N TYR A 121 -6.71 2.01 -10.09
CA TYR A 121 -5.35 2.54 -10.07
C TYR A 121 -4.65 2.34 -8.72
N PHE A 122 -5.35 2.60 -7.61
CA PHE A 122 -4.84 2.38 -6.27
C PHE A 122 -4.82 0.91 -5.87
N MET A 123 -5.87 0.14 -6.20
CA MET A 123 -5.94 -1.28 -5.85
C MET A 123 -4.84 -2.12 -6.51
N GLU A 124 -4.51 -1.84 -7.78
CA GLU A 124 -3.37 -2.49 -8.46
C GLU A 124 -2.06 -2.30 -7.67
N ARG A 125 -1.81 -1.07 -7.19
CA ARG A 125 -0.61 -0.71 -6.43
C ARG A 125 -0.63 -1.31 -5.03
N ALA A 126 -1.76 -1.19 -4.33
CA ALA A 126 -1.96 -1.74 -3.00
C ALA A 126 -1.74 -3.26 -2.98
N GLN A 127 -2.28 -3.98 -3.98
CA GLN A 127 -2.11 -5.41 -4.10
C GLN A 127 -0.65 -5.79 -4.34
N ARG A 128 0.06 -5.09 -5.24
CA ARG A 128 1.50 -5.33 -5.47
C ARG A 128 2.33 -5.12 -4.21
N ILE A 129 2.05 -4.05 -3.46
CA ILE A 129 2.72 -3.75 -2.19
C ILE A 129 2.43 -4.85 -1.17
N ALA A 130 1.16 -5.23 -1.00
CA ALA A 130 0.75 -6.30 -0.09
C ALA A 130 1.41 -7.63 -0.44
N THR A 131 1.43 -8.03 -1.72
CA THR A 131 2.11 -9.24 -2.18
C THR A 131 3.61 -9.22 -1.86
N SER A 132 4.29 -8.10 -2.12
CA SER A 132 5.71 -7.95 -1.80
C SER A 132 5.99 -8.06 -0.30
N LEU A 133 5.17 -7.43 0.55
CA LEU A 133 5.30 -7.50 2.00
C LEU A 133 5.03 -8.90 2.52
N GLN A 134 3.97 -9.56 2.05
CA GLN A 134 3.63 -10.93 2.43
C GLN A 134 4.71 -11.91 2.05
N LEU A 135 5.28 -11.79 0.84
CA LEU A 135 6.41 -12.61 0.42
C LEU A 135 7.62 -12.42 1.33
N ALA A 136 7.94 -11.17 1.70
CA ALA A 136 9.04 -10.89 2.62
C ALA A 136 8.80 -11.47 4.02
N MET A 137 7.57 -11.38 4.54
CA MET A 137 7.22 -11.81 5.89
C MET A 137 7.03 -13.32 6.03
N PHE A 138 6.48 -13.97 5.02
CA PHE A 138 6.00 -15.36 5.12
C PHE A 138 6.74 -16.33 4.19
N GLY A 139 7.51 -15.82 3.22
CA GLY A 139 8.17 -16.62 2.19
C GLY A 139 7.22 -17.09 1.09
N VAL A 140 7.75 -17.82 0.11
CA VAL A 140 6.95 -18.52 -0.90
C VAL A 140 6.37 -19.79 -0.25
N PRO A 141 5.06 -20.10 -0.42
CA PRO A 141 4.46 -21.32 0.13
C PRO A 141 5.22 -22.61 -0.20
N GLU A 142 5.84 -22.68 -1.39
CA GLU A 142 6.55 -23.86 -1.91
C GLU A 142 7.91 -24.15 -1.23
N LEU A 143 8.43 -23.26 -0.38
CA LEU A 143 9.74 -23.44 0.30
C LEU A 143 9.62 -23.80 1.78
N ARG A 144 8.42 -24.08 2.29
CA ARG A 144 8.18 -24.49 3.68
C ARG A 144 7.79 -25.96 3.88
N GLY A 145 7.77 -26.75 2.82
CA GLY A 145 7.48 -28.18 2.88
C GLY A 145 8.62 -29.00 2.29
N ASP A 146 9.59 -29.39 3.11
CA ASP A 146 10.10 -30.76 3.26
C ASP A 146 11.37 -30.74 4.12
N ARG A 147 11.20 -30.76 5.44
CA ARG A 147 12.19 -31.40 6.31
C ARG A 147 11.52 -32.64 6.87
N GLY A 148 11.53 -33.70 6.07
CA GLY A 148 11.28 -35.05 6.53
C GLY A 148 12.15 -35.34 7.76
N GLU A 149 11.49 -35.56 8.90
CA GLU A 149 12.12 -36.17 10.07
C GLU A 149 12.25 -37.68 9.79
N PRO A 150 13.45 -38.27 9.93
CA PRO A 150 13.55 -39.72 9.97
C PRO A 150 13.07 -40.23 11.34
N GLN A 151 12.30 -41.32 11.30
CA GLN A 151 11.85 -42.09 12.46
C GLN A 151 13.03 -42.69 13.24
#